data_AF-A0A7C1Y5D9-F1
#
_entry.id   AF-A0A7C1Y5D9-F1
#
_cell.length_a   1.000
_cell.length_b   1.000
_cell.length_c   1.000
_cell.angle_alpha   90.00
_cell.angle_beta   90.00
_cell.angle_gamma   90.00
#
_symmetry.space_group_name_H-M   'P 1'
#
loop_
_entity.id
_entity.type
_entity.pdbx_description
1 polymer ?
#
loop_
_entity_poly.entity_id
_entity_poly.type
_entity_poly.pdbx_seq_one_letter_code
_entity_poly.pdbx_strand_id
1 'polypeptide(L)'
;MEEEQKKIAEEILGLKEERRAVILAHNYQRDEVQEIADFTGDSLELSRRAAGVDCDVIVFCGVNFMAESASILSPEKTVLLPELEANCPMADMVRVSGERKVWKTFPGYDEQPGFTFPHDFTLRDMKKQHPGVPVVTYVNTTADVKAESDICCTSANVVKVIESLPDEEVICIPDRNLSAWAARNTGKKIIAWDGFCHVHDRITAEDVEKARRQHPDALLMAHPECRLEVLELADHVTSTSGMLRFANSSDAGEFIVGTEIGLLYRLRKENPDKTFHPLRKDMICPNMKKTRLSSVLRALKELTHVIKVPEDVRVRAKKALDRMLEIK
;
A
#
# COMPACT_ATOMS: atom_id res chain seq x y z
N MET A 1 14.07 24.71 6.14
CA MET A 1 14.10 23.62 7.13
C MET A 1 15.35 22.83 6.81
N GLU A 2 16.45 23.00 7.53
CA GLU A 2 17.67 22.29 7.13
C GLU A 2 18.51 21.82 8.31
N GLU A 3 18.83 22.67 9.28
CA GLU A 3 19.86 22.29 10.26
C GLU A 3 19.38 21.31 11.33
N GLU A 4 18.19 21.53 11.90
CA GLU A 4 17.61 20.61 12.89
C GLU A 4 17.26 19.25 12.28
N GLN A 5 16.69 19.22 11.07
CA GLN A 5 16.39 17.98 10.36
C GLN A 5 17.66 17.20 9.99
N LYS A 6 18.72 17.90 9.54
CA LYS A 6 20.03 17.29 9.27
C LYS A 6 20.61 16.66 10.54
N LYS A 7 20.59 17.37 11.67
CA LYS A 7 21.07 16.84 12.96
C LYS A 7 20.29 15.60 13.40
N ILE A 8 18.96 15.60 13.27
CA ILE A 8 18.13 14.43 13.59
C ILE A 8 18.47 13.27 12.63
N ALA A 9 18.64 13.53 11.34
CA ALA A 9 18.99 12.51 10.35
C ALA A 9 20.37 11.89 10.63
N GLU A 10 21.38 12.70 10.98
CA GLU A 10 22.71 12.22 11.36
C GLU A 10 22.64 11.30 12.59
N GLU A 11 21.86 11.67 13.61
CA GLU A 11 21.67 10.85 14.80
C GLU A 11 20.95 9.52 14.47
N ILE A 12 19.96 9.55 13.58
CA ILE A 12 19.29 8.34 13.07
C ILE A 12 20.29 7.43 12.38
N LEU A 13 21.17 7.97 11.53
CA LEU A 13 22.15 7.17 10.79
C LEU A 13 23.17 6.51 11.74
N GLY A 14 23.63 7.23 12.77
CA GLY A 14 24.50 6.65 13.81
C GLY A 14 23.81 5.51 14.56
N LEU A 15 22.58 5.72 15.03
CA LEU A 15 21.81 4.67 15.71
C LEU A 15 21.47 3.49 14.79
N LYS A 16 21.26 3.73 13.50
CA LYS A 16 21.02 2.68 12.51
C LYS A 16 22.20 1.71 12.47
N GLU A 17 23.43 2.22 12.44
CA GLU A 17 24.64 1.40 12.48
C GLU A 17 24.80 0.68 13.82
N GLU A 18 24.67 1.39 14.94
CA GLU A 18 24.79 0.82 16.30
C GLU A 18 23.80 -0.32 16.56
N ARG A 19 22.58 -0.22 16.00
CA ARG A 19 21.51 -1.21 16.15
C ARG A 19 21.52 -2.28 15.07
N ARG A 20 22.48 -2.26 14.13
CA ARG A 20 22.46 -3.11 12.92
C ARG A 20 21.07 -3.09 12.26
N ALA A 21 20.51 -1.89 12.13
CA ALA A 21 19.15 -1.68 11.66
C ALA A 21 19.10 -1.40 10.16
N VAL A 22 17.98 -1.75 9.53
CA VAL A 22 17.61 -1.31 8.19
C VAL A 22 16.35 -0.45 8.26
N ILE A 23 16.34 0.66 7.55
CA ILE A 23 15.21 1.59 7.45
C ILE A 23 14.53 1.39 6.10
N LEU A 24 13.25 1.02 6.13
CA LEU A 24 12.41 0.86 4.95
C LEU A 24 11.41 2.01 4.90
N ALA A 25 11.24 2.65 3.75
CA ALA A 25 10.24 3.70 3.57
C ALA A 25 9.31 3.41 2.39
N HIS A 26 8.00 3.46 2.63
CA HIS A 26 7.04 3.41 1.53
C HIS A 26 7.18 4.65 0.64
N ASN A 27 6.86 4.54 -0.65
CA ASN A 27 6.86 5.65 -1.61
C ASN A 27 5.98 6.86 -1.22
N TYR A 28 5.09 6.68 -0.25
CA TYR A 28 4.20 7.72 0.26
C TYR A 28 4.72 8.39 1.53
N GLN A 29 5.92 8.05 1.98
CA GLN A 29 6.54 8.72 3.11
C GLN A 29 6.91 10.16 2.77
N ARG A 30 7.20 10.94 3.80
CA ARG A 30 7.74 12.30 3.63
C ARG A 30 9.12 12.23 2.99
N ASP A 31 9.46 13.22 2.19
CA ASP A 31 10.72 13.29 1.44
C ASP A 31 11.93 13.09 2.38
N GLU A 32 11.92 13.73 3.55
CA GLU A 32 13.00 13.58 4.53
C GLU A 32 13.10 12.18 5.14
N VAL A 33 11.99 11.46 5.25
CA VAL A 33 11.96 10.06 5.72
C VAL A 33 12.41 9.10 4.62
N GLN A 34 12.10 9.42 3.36
CA GLN A 34 12.59 8.66 2.22
C GLN A 34 14.11 8.81 2.06
N GLU A 35 14.69 9.98 2.38
CA GLU A 35 16.12 10.24 2.23
C GLU A 35 17.00 9.41 3.18
N ILE A 36 16.53 9.15 4.40
CA ILE A 36 17.27 8.35 5.39
C ILE A 36 17.09 6.83 5.24
N ALA A 37 16.21 6.39 4.33
CA ALA A 37 15.86 4.99 4.17
C ALA A 37 16.92 4.24 3.35
N ASP A 38 17.23 3.01 3.74
CA ASP A 38 18.09 2.12 2.96
C ASP A 38 17.34 1.60 1.72
N PHE A 39 16.03 1.39 1.84
CA PHE A 39 15.18 0.97 0.74
C PHE A 39 13.87 1.76 0.70
N THR A 40 13.52 2.22 -0.50
CA THR A 40 12.23 2.83 -0.82
C THR A 40 11.48 1.99 -1.84
N GLY A 41 10.17 1.81 -1.67
CA GLY A 41 9.39 0.98 -2.60
C GLY A 41 7.94 0.72 -2.21
N ASP A 42 7.35 -0.23 -2.93
CA ASP A 42 6.00 -0.74 -2.69
C ASP A 42 5.97 -1.65 -1.45
N SER A 43 4.78 -1.80 -0.87
CA SER A 43 4.56 -2.37 0.46
C SER A 43 5.27 -3.72 0.68
N LEU A 44 4.95 -4.73 -0.12
CA LEU A 44 5.50 -6.07 0.08
C LEU A 44 6.95 -6.20 -0.39
N GLU A 45 7.32 -5.46 -1.43
CA GLU A 45 8.68 -5.48 -1.96
C GLU A 45 9.69 -5.10 -0.86
N LEU A 46 9.35 -4.10 -0.05
CA LEU A 46 10.13 -3.70 1.12
C LEU A 46 10.28 -4.84 2.14
N SER A 47 9.18 -5.47 2.55
CA SER A 47 9.22 -6.59 3.50
C SER A 47 10.06 -7.77 2.99
N ARG A 48 10.00 -8.05 1.68
CA ARG A 48 10.80 -9.11 1.06
C ARG A 48 12.28 -8.76 1.01
N ARG A 49 12.63 -7.53 0.64
CA ARG A 49 14.03 -7.06 0.63
C ARG A 49 14.63 -7.17 2.02
N ALA A 50 13.93 -6.68 3.04
CA ALA A 50 14.40 -6.70 4.43
C ALA A 50 14.60 -8.12 4.99
N ALA A 51 13.78 -9.09 4.56
CA ALA A 51 13.96 -10.48 4.95
C ALA A 51 15.33 -11.05 4.53
N GLY A 52 15.86 -10.61 3.40
CA GLY A 52 17.17 -11.02 2.88
C GLY A 52 18.36 -10.19 3.37
N VAL A 53 18.14 -9.15 4.18
CA VAL A 53 19.23 -8.32 4.73
C VAL A 53 19.71 -8.91 6.05
N ASP A 54 21.02 -9.06 6.21
CA ASP A 54 21.65 -9.37 7.50
C ASP A 54 21.57 -8.15 8.43
N CYS A 55 20.51 -8.08 9.22
CA CYS A 55 20.22 -7.02 10.17
C CYS A 55 19.44 -7.58 11.36
N ASP A 56 19.53 -6.90 12.50
CA ASP A 56 18.85 -7.29 13.74
C ASP A 56 17.51 -6.56 13.90
N VAL A 57 17.43 -5.34 13.36
CA VAL A 57 16.28 -4.43 13.50
C VAL A 57 15.79 -3.95 12.14
N ILE A 58 14.48 -3.99 11.92
CA ILE A 58 13.82 -3.38 10.77
C ILE A 58 12.99 -2.20 11.27
N VAL A 59 13.29 -0.98 10.82
CA VAL A 59 12.43 0.18 11.02
C VAL A 59 11.53 0.32 9.80
N PHE A 60 10.23 0.07 9.95
CA PHE A 60 9.28 0.13 8.85
C PHE A 60 8.53 1.47 8.84
N CYS A 61 9.03 2.44 8.06
CA CYS A 61 8.36 3.71 7.80
C CYS A 61 7.21 3.51 6.79
N GLY A 62 6.08 3.05 7.32
CA GLY A 62 4.85 2.77 6.57
C GLY A 62 3.65 2.76 7.49
N VAL A 63 2.71 1.85 7.23
CA VAL A 63 1.53 1.63 8.09
C VAL A 63 1.53 0.21 8.69
N ASN A 64 0.71 -0.01 9.72
CA ASN A 64 0.74 -1.21 10.55
C ASN A 64 0.81 -2.54 9.78
N PHE A 65 -0.07 -2.78 8.80
CA PHE A 65 -0.09 -4.04 8.06
C PHE A 65 1.21 -4.33 7.28
N MET A 66 1.96 -3.28 6.91
CA MET A 66 3.24 -3.43 6.21
C MET A 66 4.33 -3.90 7.18
N ALA A 67 4.34 -3.33 8.40
CA ALA A 67 5.20 -3.79 9.48
C ALA A 67 4.83 -5.21 9.92
N GLU A 68 3.53 -5.56 9.97
CA GLU A 68 3.08 -6.95 10.18
C GLU A 68 3.62 -7.87 9.08
N SER A 69 3.59 -7.45 7.82
CA SER A 69 4.14 -8.24 6.70
C SER A 69 5.65 -8.44 6.82
N ALA A 70 6.40 -7.43 7.28
CA ALA A 70 7.83 -7.60 7.59
C ALA A 70 8.05 -8.57 8.75
N SER A 71 7.23 -8.50 9.81
CA SER A 71 7.27 -9.41 10.96
C SER A 71 6.93 -10.85 10.57
N ILE A 72 6.02 -11.04 9.60
CA ILE A 72 5.67 -12.36 9.05
C ILE A 72 6.85 -13.00 8.31
N LEU A 73 7.56 -12.21 7.51
CA LEU A 73 8.66 -12.66 6.66
C LEU A 73 10.02 -12.71 7.38
N SER A 74 10.18 -11.97 8.48
CA SER A 74 11.40 -11.92 9.31
C SER A 74 11.07 -12.19 10.78
N PRO A 75 10.54 -13.38 11.13
CA PRO A 75 10.09 -13.67 12.50
C PRO A 75 11.19 -13.55 13.56
N GLU A 76 12.45 -13.68 13.17
CA GLU A 76 13.63 -13.59 14.03
C GLU A 76 14.11 -12.16 14.30
N LYS A 77 13.73 -11.19 13.44
CA LYS A 77 14.18 -9.80 13.54
C LYS A 77 13.22 -8.96 14.38
N THR A 78 13.75 -7.90 14.99
CA THR A 78 12.92 -6.89 15.67
C THR A 78 12.34 -5.92 14.64
N VAL A 79 11.03 -5.92 14.43
CA VAL A 79 10.36 -4.97 13.52
C VAL A 79 9.75 -3.83 14.32
N LEU A 80 10.14 -2.60 14.02
CA LEU A 80 9.64 -1.37 14.66
C LEU A 80 8.73 -0.61 13.71
N LEU A 81 7.58 -0.15 14.21
CA LEU A 81 6.72 0.82 13.53
C LEU A 81 6.87 2.19 14.21
N PRO A 82 7.51 3.19 13.58
CA PRO A 82 7.79 4.47 14.24
C PRO A 82 6.56 5.14 14.86
N GLU A 83 5.40 5.01 14.22
CA GLU A 83 4.13 5.52 14.73
C GLU A 83 3.04 4.44 14.76
N LEU A 84 2.65 3.99 15.96
CA LEU A 84 1.61 2.96 16.12
C LEU A 84 0.27 3.35 15.51
N GLU A 85 -0.04 4.65 15.49
CA GLU A 85 -1.28 5.13 14.90
C GLU A 85 -1.21 5.28 13.37
N ALA A 86 -0.07 4.98 12.73
CA ALA A 86 0.02 4.93 11.28
C ALA A 86 -0.69 3.66 10.78
N ASN A 87 -2.01 3.71 10.66
CA ASN A 87 -2.83 2.61 10.16
C ASN A 87 -3.33 2.85 8.74
N CYS A 88 -3.93 1.83 8.13
CA CYS A 88 -4.62 1.96 6.86
C CYS A 88 -6.11 1.77 7.09
N PRO A 89 -6.94 2.81 6.94
CA PRO A 89 -8.38 2.69 7.13
C PRO A 89 -9.03 1.59 6.29
N MET A 90 -8.56 1.42 5.04
CA MET A 90 -9.03 0.38 4.13
C MET A 90 -8.73 -1.03 4.64
N ALA A 91 -7.54 -1.25 5.23
CA ALA A 91 -7.21 -2.53 5.84
C ALA A 91 -8.12 -2.86 7.04
N ASP A 92 -8.62 -1.83 7.74
CA ASP A 92 -9.56 -1.97 8.85
C ASP A 92 -11.03 -2.17 8.39
N MET A 93 -11.33 -2.04 7.09
CA MET A 93 -12.69 -2.21 6.52
C MET A 93 -13.10 -3.68 6.32
N VAL A 94 -12.18 -4.62 6.49
CA VAL A 94 -12.44 -6.06 6.50
C VAL A 94 -11.94 -6.66 7.82
N ARG A 95 -12.70 -7.58 8.39
CA ARG A 95 -12.35 -8.31 9.61
C ARG A 95 -12.64 -9.79 9.43
N VAL A 96 -11.81 -10.65 10.02
CA VAL A 96 -12.09 -12.09 10.09
C VAL A 96 -13.35 -12.37 10.89
N SER A 97 -13.52 -11.66 11.99
CA SER A 97 -14.66 -11.76 12.91
C SER A 97 -14.89 -10.44 13.63
N GLY A 98 -16.13 -10.19 14.04
CA GLY A 98 -16.52 -8.96 14.74
C GLY A 98 -16.69 -7.77 13.81
N GLU A 99 -17.10 -6.64 14.38
CA GLU A 99 -17.39 -5.43 13.63
C GLU A 99 -16.11 -4.82 13.02
N ARG A 100 -16.22 -4.36 11.77
CA ARG A 100 -15.16 -3.58 11.14
C ARG A 100 -15.01 -2.22 11.81
N LYS A 101 -13.95 -1.48 11.50
CA LYS A 101 -13.83 -0.10 11.96
C LYS A 101 -14.47 0.82 10.92
N VAL A 102 -15.62 1.42 11.23
CA VAL A 102 -16.19 2.48 10.39
C VAL A 102 -15.69 3.84 10.84
N TRP A 103 -15.01 4.49 9.91
CA TRP A 103 -14.56 5.87 10.04
C TRP A 103 -15.72 6.78 9.69
N LYS A 104 -16.07 7.76 10.53
CA LYS A 104 -17.20 8.67 10.25
C LYS A 104 -16.91 9.67 9.12
N THR A 105 -15.63 9.98 8.93
CA THR A 105 -15.16 10.93 7.91
C THR A 105 -13.79 10.50 7.40
N PHE A 106 -13.52 10.82 6.14
CA PHE A 106 -12.21 10.70 5.52
C PHE A 106 -11.78 12.09 5.01
N PRO A 107 -10.50 12.47 5.10
CA PRO A 107 -10.04 13.72 4.53
C PRO A 107 -10.39 13.82 3.03
N GLY A 108 -11.01 14.93 2.65
CA GLY A 108 -11.43 15.22 1.28
C GLY A 108 -12.72 14.53 0.83
N TYR A 109 -13.52 14.00 1.76
CA TYR A 109 -14.92 13.64 1.51
C TYR A 109 -15.85 14.58 2.27
N ASP A 110 -16.82 15.15 1.56
CA ASP A 110 -17.93 15.88 2.19
C ASP A 110 -18.94 14.90 2.81
N GLU A 111 -19.23 13.82 2.08
CA GLU A 111 -20.08 12.71 2.53
C GLU A 111 -19.36 11.38 2.35
N GLN A 112 -19.51 10.49 3.32
CA GLN A 112 -18.87 9.19 3.29
C GLN A 112 -19.53 8.27 2.24
N PRO A 113 -18.73 7.58 1.39
CA PRO A 113 -19.28 6.56 0.51
C PRO A 113 -20.00 5.48 1.30
N GLY A 114 -21.18 5.10 0.83
CA GLY A 114 -21.96 4.01 1.40
C GLY A 114 -21.20 2.68 1.37
N PHE A 115 -21.52 1.84 2.33
CA PHE A 115 -21.08 0.45 2.38
C PHE A 115 -22.23 -0.46 1.93
N THR A 116 -21.91 -1.52 1.20
CA THR A 116 -22.87 -2.54 0.77
C THR A 116 -23.12 -3.55 1.89
N PHE A 117 -22.08 -3.91 2.63
CA PHE A 117 -22.17 -4.89 3.70
C PHE A 117 -22.48 -4.23 5.05
N PRO A 118 -23.29 -4.87 5.91
CA PRO A 118 -23.48 -4.45 7.30
C PRO A 118 -22.16 -4.29 8.08
N HIS A 119 -22.20 -3.54 9.17
CA HIS A 119 -21.00 -3.26 9.98
C HIS A 119 -20.38 -4.51 10.62
N ASP A 120 -21.23 -5.46 10.96
CA ASP A 120 -20.91 -6.74 11.58
C ASP A 120 -20.65 -7.84 10.55
N PHE A 121 -20.70 -7.55 9.25
CA PHE A 121 -20.38 -8.52 8.21
C PHE A 121 -18.88 -8.78 8.14
N THR A 122 -18.51 -10.06 8.13
CA THR A 122 -17.11 -10.50 8.26
C THR A 122 -16.65 -11.32 7.06
N LEU A 123 -15.33 -11.53 6.94
CA LEU A 123 -14.76 -12.45 5.96
C LEU A 123 -15.31 -13.88 6.14
N ARG A 124 -15.61 -14.31 7.37
CA ARG A 124 -16.21 -15.62 7.62
C ARG A 124 -17.64 -15.72 7.10
N ASP A 125 -18.42 -14.65 7.18
CA ASP A 125 -19.76 -14.60 6.60
C ASP A 125 -19.69 -14.66 5.08
N MET A 126 -18.78 -13.92 4.46
CA MET A 126 -18.51 -14.00 3.02
C MET A 126 -18.15 -15.43 2.60
N LYS A 127 -17.22 -16.08 3.29
CA LYS A 127 -16.83 -17.48 3.03
C LYS A 127 -17.99 -18.46 3.23
N LYS A 128 -18.90 -18.19 4.17
CA LYS A 128 -20.11 -19.02 4.40
C LYS A 128 -21.14 -18.84 3.29
N GLN A 129 -21.28 -17.63 2.74
CA GLN A 129 -22.16 -17.35 1.60
C GLN A 129 -21.62 -17.93 0.29
N HIS A 130 -20.30 -18.07 0.19
CA HIS A 130 -19.60 -18.55 -1.01
C HIS A 130 -18.67 -19.73 -0.69
N PRO A 131 -19.23 -20.89 -0.27
CA PRO A 131 -18.42 -22.03 0.16
C PRO A 131 -17.59 -22.58 -1.00
N GLY A 132 -16.29 -22.74 -0.77
CA GLY A 132 -15.34 -23.28 -1.76
C GLY A 132 -14.75 -22.26 -2.72
N VAL A 133 -15.22 -21.00 -2.69
CA VAL A 133 -14.63 -19.93 -3.51
C VAL A 133 -13.32 -19.44 -2.88
N PRO A 134 -12.19 -19.39 -3.61
CA PRO A 134 -10.92 -18.97 -3.06
C PRO A 134 -10.91 -17.47 -2.73
N VAL A 135 -10.23 -17.12 -1.64
CA VAL A 135 -10.07 -15.74 -1.18
C VAL A 135 -8.72 -15.18 -1.62
N VAL A 136 -8.76 -14.20 -2.52
CA VAL A 136 -7.63 -13.38 -2.97
C VAL A 136 -7.59 -12.09 -2.16
N THR A 137 -6.51 -11.89 -1.42
CA THR A 137 -6.42 -10.80 -0.44
C THR A 137 -5.32 -9.82 -0.78
N TYR A 138 -5.69 -8.57 -1.01
CA TYR A 138 -4.71 -7.51 -1.15
C TYR A 138 -3.86 -7.38 0.13
N VAL A 139 -2.55 -7.18 -0.02
CA VAL A 139 -1.62 -7.02 1.12
C VAL A 139 -2.02 -5.90 2.08
N ASN A 140 -2.86 -4.96 1.66
CA ASN A 140 -3.45 -3.91 2.49
C ASN A 140 -4.58 -4.44 3.39
N THR A 141 -4.23 -5.43 4.22
CA THR A 141 -5.10 -6.14 5.16
C THR A 141 -4.30 -6.56 6.39
N THR A 142 -4.96 -6.83 7.51
CA THR A 142 -4.29 -7.33 8.72
C THR A 142 -3.76 -8.76 8.56
N ALA A 143 -2.82 -9.14 9.42
CA ALA A 143 -2.23 -10.49 9.41
C ALA A 143 -3.25 -11.63 9.58
N ASP A 144 -4.29 -11.44 10.41
CA ASP A 144 -5.37 -12.42 10.62
C ASP A 144 -6.22 -12.63 9.36
N VAL A 145 -6.52 -11.56 8.61
CA VAL A 145 -7.20 -11.64 7.32
C VAL A 145 -6.36 -12.43 6.33
N LYS A 146 -5.05 -12.15 6.24
CA LYS A 146 -4.12 -12.96 5.41
C LYS A 146 -4.12 -14.43 5.83
N ALA A 147 -4.19 -14.72 7.13
CA ALA A 147 -4.22 -16.09 7.66
C ALA A 147 -5.50 -16.88 7.35
N GLU A 148 -6.57 -16.19 6.97
CA GLU A 148 -7.87 -16.77 6.55
C GLU A 148 -8.05 -16.79 5.03
N SER A 149 -7.03 -16.34 4.29
CA SER A 149 -7.05 -16.20 2.84
C SER A 149 -6.30 -17.32 2.13
N ASP A 150 -6.66 -17.58 0.88
CA ASP A 150 -5.99 -18.58 0.06
C ASP A 150 -4.68 -18.05 -0.50
N ILE A 151 -4.69 -16.83 -1.03
CA ILE A 151 -3.53 -16.21 -1.67
C ILE A 151 -3.58 -14.69 -1.51
N CYS A 152 -2.43 -14.05 -1.35
CA CYS A 152 -2.37 -12.59 -1.34
C CYS A 152 -2.28 -12.01 -2.76
N CYS A 153 -2.44 -10.69 -2.90
CA CYS A 153 -2.09 -9.96 -4.12
C CYS A 153 -1.56 -8.56 -3.79
N THR A 154 -1.03 -7.87 -4.78
CA THR A 154 -0.67 -6.45 -4.73
C THR A 154 -1.30 -5.71 -5.91
N SER A 155 -1.29 -4.38 -5.90
CA SER A 155 -1.70 -3.58 -7.07
C SER A 155 -0.88 -3.87 -8.33
N ALA A 156 0.31 -4.47 -8.20
CA ALA A 156 1.17 -4.83 -9.33
C ALA A 156 0.82 -6.17 -9.98
N ASN A 157 0.17 -7.10 -9.27
CA ASN A 157 -0.01 -8.47 -9.74
C ASN A 157 -1.42 -9.05 -9.55
N VAL A 158 -2.42 -8.28 -9.08
CA VAL A 158 -3.77 -8.79 -8.81
C VAL A 158 -4.39 -9.55 -9.99
N VAL A 159 -4.23 -9.04 -11.21
CA VAL A 159 -4.74 -9.68 -12.44
C VAL A 159 -4.09 -11.06 -12.63
N LYS A 160 -2.76 -11.11 -12.61
CA LYS A 160 -1.99 -12.35 -12.76
C LYS A 160 -2.30 -13.37 -11.66
N VAL A 161 -2.42 -12.92 -10.41
CA VAL A 161 -2.74 -13.78 -9.27
C VAL A 161 -4.12 -14.41 -9.48
N ILE A 162 -5.11 -13.61 -9.85
CA ILE A 162 -6.47 -14.10 -10.08
C ILE A 162 -6.49 -15.07 -11.25
N GLU A 163 -5.84 -14.77 -12.37
CA GLU A 163 -5.74 -15.66 -13.53
C GLU A 163 -5.04 -16.98 -13.23
N SER A 164 -4.09 -17.01 -12.30
CA SER A 164 -3.35 -18.22 -11.92
C SER A 164 -4.20 -19.26 -11.19
N LEU A 165 -5.33 -18.86 -10.60
CA LEU A 165 -6.22 -19.78 -9.89
C LEU A 165 -7.04 -20.61 -10.89
N PRO A 166 -7.31 -21.90 -10.63
CA PRO A 166 -8.12 -22.72 -11.53
C PRO A 166 -9.61 -22.32 -11.50
N ASP A 167 -10.08 -21.69 -10.42
CA ASP A 167 -11.48 -21.40 -10.16
C ASP A 167 -12.04 -20.28 -11.06
N GLU A 168 -13.25 -20.47 -11.61
CA GLU A 168 -13.92 -19.45 -12.44
C GLU A 168 -14.38 -18.23 -11.64
N GLU A 169 -14.57 -18.41 -10.33
CA GLU A 169 -15.03 -17.40 -9.39
C GLU A 169 -14.02 -17.24 -8.25
N VAL A 170 -13.78 -16.00 -7.81
CA VAL A 170 -12.88 -15.67 -6.70
C VAL A 170 -13.50 -14.59 -5.81
N ILE A 171 -13.19 -14.58 -4.53
CA ILE A 171 -13.42 -13.45 -3.63
C ILE A 171 -12.18 -12.54 -3.68
N CYS A 172 -12.35 -11.23 -3.86
CA CYS A 172 -11.26 -10.26 -3.85
C CYS A 172 -11.50 -9.17 -2.80
N ILE A 173 -10.57 -9.01 -1.86
CA ILE A 173 -10.70 -8.12 -0.70
C ILE A 173 -9.46 -7.25 -0.49
N PRO A 174 -9.56 -6.10 0.23
CA PRO A 174 -10.78 -5.44 0.65
C PRO A 174 -11.22 -4.32 -0.31
N ASP A 175 -10.39 -3.99 -1.30
CA ASP A 175 -10.58 -2.81 -2.16
C ASP A 175 -11.47 -3.15 -3.37
N ARG A 176 -12.62 -2.48 -3.45
CA ARG A 176 -13.60 -2.66 -4.52
C ARG A 176 -13.10 -2.17 -5.88
N ASN A 177 -12.24 -1.14 -5.90
CA ASN A 177 -11.74 -0.56 -7.14
C ASN A 177 -10.67 -1.46 -7.77
N LEU A 178 -9.77 -2.01 -6.96
CA LEU A 178 -8.80 -3.03 -7.36
C LEU A 178 -9.52 -4.30 -7.84
N SER A 179 -10.60 -4.68 -7.16
CA SER A 179 -11.45 -5.80 -7.56
C SER A 179 -12.15 -5.54 -8.90
N ALA A 180 -12.68 -4.33 -9.11
CA ALA A 180 -13.29 -3.92 -10.38
C ALA A 180 -12.25 -3.88 -11.51
N TRP A 181 -11.04 -3.37 -11.24
CA TRP A 181 -9.93 -3.40 -12.17
C TRP A 181 -9.55 -4.83 -12.56
N ALA A 182 -9.46 -5.73 -11.59
CA ALA A 182 -9.20 -7.14 -11.86
C ALA A 182 -10.34 -7.80 -12.66
N ALA A 183 -11.59 -7.49 -12.35
CA ALA A 183 -12.75 -8.05 -13.06
C ALA A 183 -12.77 -7.56 -14.52
N ARG A 184 -12.36 -6.31 -14.76
CA ARG A 184 -12.25 -5.72 -16.10
C ARG A 184 -11.17 -6.38 -16.96
N ASN A 185 -10.11 -6.89 -16.33
CA ASN A 185 -8.90 -7.39 -16.97
C ASN A 185 -8.72 -8.91 -16.86
N THR A 186 -9.74 -9.64 -16.39
CA THR A 186 -9.74 -11.09 -16.33
C THR A 186 -11.06 -11.63 -16.85
N GLY A 187 -11.09 -12.91 -17.25
CA GLY A 187 -12.33 -13.61 -17.59
C GLY A 187 -13.08 -14.19 -16.38
N LYS A 188 -12.62 -13.92 -15.15
CA LYS A 188 -13.13 -14.55 -13.93
C LYS A 188 -14.22 -13.72 -13.28
N LYS A 189 -15.16 -14.40 -12.62
CA LYS A 189 -16.17 -13.74 -11.78
C LYS A 189 -15.52 -13.33 -10.46
N ILE A 190 -15.63 -12.06 -10.09
CA ILE A 190 -15.05 -11.52 -8.86
C ILE A 190 -16.14 -11.08 -7.91
N ILE A 191 -16.15 -11.68 -6.71
CA ILE A 191 -16.95 -11.24 -5.58
C ILE A 191 -16.11 -10.22 -4.79
N ALA A 192 -16.42 -8.95 -4.96
CA ALA A 192 -15.68 -7.86 -4.33
C ALA A 192 -16.16 -7.57 -2.91
N TRP A 193 -15.23 -7.25 -2.01
CA TRP A 193 -15.55 -6.51 -0.79
C TRP A 193 -15.90 -5.04 -1.11
N ASP A 194 -16.57 -4.34 -0.21
CA ASP A 194 -17.06 -2.96 -0.43
C ASP A 194 -16.11 -1.86 0.08
N GLY A 195 -14.91 -2.25 0.52
CA GLY A 195 -13.89 -1.34 1.03
C GLY A 195 -13.20 -0.55 -0.07
N PHE A 196 -12.48 0.50 0.31
CA PHE A 196 -11.84 1.41 -0.63
C PHE A 196 -10.72 2.24 0.01
N CYS A 197 -9.77 2.69 -0.80
CA CYS A 197 -8.79 3.69 -0.38
C CYS A 197 -9.34 5.11 -0.52
N HIS A 198 -9.54 5.81 0.61
CA HIS A 198 -10.03 7.20 0.62
C HIS A 198 -9.14 8.23 -0.11
N VAL A 199 -7.88 7.91 -0.40
CA VAL A 199 -7.01 8.81 -1.17
C VAL A 199 -7.29 8.70 -2.67
N HIS A 200 -7.56 7.48 -3.15
CA HIS A 200 -7.70 7.18 -4.57
C HIS A 200 -9.15 7.13 -5.04
N ASP A 201 -10.06 6.61 -4.21
CA ASP A 201 -11.47 6.44 -4.56
C ASP A 201 -12.18 7.78 -4.80
N ARG A 202 -11.75 8.87 -4.17
CA ARG A 202 -12.41 10.18 -4.35
C ARG A 202 -12.08 10.91 -5.65
N ILE A 203 -11.16 10.37 -6.45
CA ILE A 203 -10.82 10.94 -7.76
C ILE A 203 -11.98 10.65 -8.71
N THR A 204 -12.37 11.65 -9.49
CA THR A 204 -13.43 11.52 -10.50
C THR A 204 -12.88 11.64 -11.92
N ALA A 205 -13.68 11.25 -12.92
CA ALA A 205 -13.36 11.50 -14.32
C ALA A 205 -13.18 13.01 -14.62
N GLU A 206 -13.95 13.89 -13.96
CA GLU A 206 -13.82 15.34 -14.11
C GLU A 206 -12.45 15.86 -13.65
N ASP A 207 -11.89 15.29 -12.57
CA ASP A 207 -10.54 15.60 -12.10
C ASP A 207 -9.50 15.28 -13.19
N VAL A 208 -9.66 14.15 -13.89
CA VAL A 208 -8.80 13.74 -15.01
C VAL A 208 -8.91 14.70 -16.18
N GLU A 209 -10.13 15.02 -16.60
CA GLU A 209 -10.35 15.95 -17.71
C GLU A 209 -9.76 17.33 -17.41
N LYS A 210 -9.91 17.81 -16.17
CA LYS A 210 -9.32 19.08 -15.73
C LYS A 210 -7.80 19.04 -15.79
N ALA A 211 -7.17 17.95 -15.31
CA ALA A 211 -5.73 17.80 -15.36
C ALA A 211 -5.21 17.73 -16.81
N ARG A 212 -5.88 16.97 -17.70
CA ARG A 212 -5.52 16.93 -19.13
C ARG A 212 -5.70 18.28 -19.84
N ARG A 213 -6.70 19.09 -19.46
CA ARG A 213 -6.83 20.47 -19.98
C ARG A 213 -5.67 21.37 -19.55
N GLN A 214 -5.11 21.14 -18.36
CA GLN A 214 -3.97 21.90 -17.84
C GLN A 214 -2.63 21.41 -18.40
N HIS A 215 -2.55 20.12 -18.73
CA HIS A 215 -1.35 19.40 -19.16
C HIS A 215 -1.68 18.50 -20.36
N PRO A 216 -1.93 19.07 -21.56
CA PRO A 216 -2.45 18.33 -22.71
C PRO A 216 -1.49 17.28 -23.28
N ASP A 217 -0.18 17.48 -23.11
CA ASP A 217 0.86 16.60 -23.64
C ASP A 217 1.31 15.54 -22.61
N ALA A 218 0.77 15.58 -21.39
CA ALA A 218 1.17 14.71 -20.30
C ALA A 218 0.48 13.34 -20.35
N LEU A 219 1.26 12.28 -20.11
CA LEU A 219 0.69 10.93 -19.94
C LEU A 219 0.12 10.76 -18.53
N LEU A 220 -1.12 10.28 -18.42
CA LEU A 220 -1.77 9.94 -17.17
C LEU A 220 -1.38 8.52 -16.72
N MET A 221 -0.68 8.44 -15.59
CA MET A 221 -0.54 7.21 -14.82
C MET A 221 -1.52 7.17 -13.66
N ALA A 222 -2.27 6.09 -13.47
CA ALA A 222 -3.22 5.94 -12.36
C ALA A 222 -2.99 4.66 -11.54
N HIS A 223 -3.21 4.75 -10.23
CA HIS A 223 -3.14 3.57 -9.36
C HIS A 223 -4.46 2.79 -9.44
N PRO A 224 -4.46 1.43 -9.46
CA PRO A 224 -5.68 0.64 -9.62
C PRO A 224 -6.63 0.68 -8.40
N GLU A 225 -6.32 1.46 -7.36
CA GLU A 225 -7.25 1.80 -6.28
C GLU A 225 -8.19 2.97 -6.65
N CYS A 226 -7.94 3.65 -7.78
CA CYS A 226 -8.86 4.65 -8.34
C CYS A 226 -10.10 3.99 -8.94
N ARG A 227 -11.22 4.72 -9.00
CA ARG A 227 -12.47 4.23 -9.61
C ARG A 227 -12.27 3.84 -11.07
N LEU A 228 -13.05 2.86 -11.54
CA LEU A 228 -12.92 2.34 -12.92
C LEU A 228 -13.05 3.44 -13.98
N GLU A 229 -13.95 4.41 -13.79
CA GLU A 229 -14.10 5.58 -14.68
C GLU A 229 -12.82 6.43 -14.82
N VAL A 230 -11.98 6.47 -13.78
CA VAL A 230 -10.67 7.14 -13.81
C VAL A 230 -9.64 6.26 -14.51
N LEU A 231 -9.66 4.96 -14.23
CA LEU A 231 -8.74 3.99 -14.82
C LEU A 231 -8.92 3.88 -16.34
N GLU A 232 -10.14 3.97 -16.84
CA GLU A 232 -10.45 3.95 -18.29
C GLU A 232 -9.92 5.17 -19.04
N LEU A 233 -9.64 6.28 -18.34
CA LEU A 233 -9.05 7.49 -18.90
C LEU A 233 -7.52 7.54 -18.78
N ALA A 234 -6.92 6.59 -18.07
CA ALA A 234 -5.48 6.56 -17.81
C ALA A 234 -4.71 5.95 -18.99
N ASP A 235 -3.56 6.54 -19.32
CA ASP A 235 -2.65 6.00 -20.34
C ASP A 235 -1.87 4.79 -19.80
N HIS A 236 -1.68 4.72 -18.48
CA HIS A 236 -1.02 3.60 -17.81
C HIS A 236 -1.59 3.34 -16.41
N VAL A 237 -2.08 2.13 -16.15
CA VAL A 237 -2.61 1.72 -14.83
C VAL A 237 -1.64 0.75 -14.16
N THR A 238 -1.07 1.12 -13.01
CA THR A 238 -0.06 0.30 -12.33
C THR A 238 0.16 0.68 -10.86
N SER A 239 0.87 -0.15 -10.10
CA SER A 239 1.39 0.17 -8.75
C SER A 239 2.40 1.32 -8.76
N THR A 240 2.78 1.83 -7.59
CA THR A 240 3.74 2.93 -7.49
C THR A 240 5.13 2.59 -8.00
N SER A 241 5.69 1.41 -7.69
CA SER A 241 6.94 0.96 -8.31
C SER A 241 6.80 0.79 -9.82
N GLY A 242 5.60 0.42 -10.32
CA GLY A 242 5.35 0.38 -11.76
C GLY A 242 5.31 1.75 -12.41
N MET A 243 4.76 2.77 -11.74
CA MET A 243 4.81 4.16 -12.21
C MET A 243 6.25 4.66 -12.33
N LEU A 244 7.11 4.36 -11.34
CA LEU A 244 8.54 4.70 -11.40
C LEU A 244 9.22 4.03 -12.61
N ARG A 245 8.96 2.73 -12.84
CA ARG A 245 9.50 2.02 -14.00
C ARG A 245 9.01 2.61 -15.32
N PHE A 246 7.71 2.87 -15.44
CA PHE A 246 7.10 3.43 -16.65
C PHE A 246 7.64 4.84 -16.94
N ALA A 247 7.73 5.69 -15.92
CA ALA A 247 8.33 7.02 -16.05
C ALA A 247 9.79 6.92 -16.53
N ASN A 248 10.58 6.00 -15.98
CA ASN A 248 11.97 5.79 -16.40
C ASN A 248 12.09 5.29 -17.85
N SER A 249 11.24 4.35 -18.26
CA SER A 249 11.34 3.72 -19.60
C SER A 249 10.61 4.47 -20.71
N SER A 250 9.74 5.42 -20.39
CA SER A 250 8.94 6.18 -21.38
C SER A 250 9.71 7.37 -21.94
N ASP A 251 9.55 7.65 -23.24
CA ASP A 251 10.11 8.83 -23.91
C ASP A 251 9.30 10.12 -23.64
N ALA A 252 8.16 10.03 -22.96
CA ALA A 252 7.35 11.20 -22.62
C ALA A 252 8.09 12.12 -21.63
N GLY A 253 7.97 13.44 -21.86
CA GLY A 253 8.58 14.47 -21.01
C GLY A 253 7.70 14.93 -19.85
N GLU A 254 6.40 14.68 -19.88
CA GLU A 254 5.43 15.17 -18.90
C GLU A 254 4.44 14.06 -18.50
N PHE A 255 4.10 13.99 -17.21
CA PHE A 255 3.19 12.99 -16.66
C PHE A 255 2.20 13.61 -15.66
N ILE A 256 0.96 13.15 -15.70
CA ILE A 256 -0.03 13.32 -14.64
C ILE A 256 -0.02 12.08 -13.76
N VAL A 257 0.09 12.26 -12.45
CA VAL A 257 0.28 11.20 -11.47
C VAL A 257 -0.97 11.07 -10.60
N GLY A 258 -1.79 10.07 -10.92
CA GLY A 258 -3.03 9.69 -10.22
C GLY A 258 -2.76 8.76 -9.04
N THR A 259 -1.95 9.21 -8.08
CA THR A 259 -1.70 8.52 -6.81
C THR A 259 -1.30 9.51 -5.70
N GLU A 260 -0.97 9.02 -4.51
CA GLU A 260 -0.55 9.86 -3.38
C GLU A 260 0.72 10.68 -3.73
N ILE A 261 0.74 11.95 -3.33
CA ILE A 261 1.74 12.93 -3.81
C ILE A 261 3.19 12.64 -3.36
N GLY A 262 3.41 11.81 -2.35
CA GLY A 262 4.75 11.41 -1.89
C GLY A 262 5.55 10.66 -2.96
N LEU A 263 4.87 10.03 -3.93
CA LEU A 263 5.55 9.39 -5.06
C LEU A 263 6.29 10.41 -5.93
N LEU A 264 5.81 11.65 -6.01
CA LEU A 264 6.39 12.70 -6.85
C LEU A 264 7.85 12.98 -6.49
N TYR A 265 8.22 12.84 -5.22
CA TYR A 265 9.59 13.00 -4.77
C TYR A 265 10.53 12.04 -5.51
N ARG A 266 10.21 10.74 -5.51
CA ARG A 266 11.01 9.73 -6.21
C ARG A 266 10.97 9.90 -7.72
N LEU A 267 9.80 10.17 -8.29
CA LEU A 267 9.66 10.40 -9.73
C LEU A 267 10.61 11.50 -10.22
N ARG A 268 10.66 12.63 -9.50
CA ARG A 268 11.56 13.75 -9.81
C ARG A 268 13.03 13.43 -9.54
N LYS A 269 13.33 12.72 -8.44
CA LYS A 269 14.71 12.32 -8.10
C LYS A 269 15.30 11.35 -9.13
N GLU A 270 14.48 10.41 -9.62
CA GLU A 270 14.90 9.38 -10.57
C GLU A 270 14.82 9.83 -12.03
N ASN A 271 14.04 10.89 -12.33
CA ASN A 271 13.84 11.42 -13.67
C ASN A 271 13.93 12.97 -13.67
N PRO A 272 15.11 13.55 -13.45
CA PRO A 272 15.26 15.00 -13.26
C PRO A 272 14.89 15.83 -14.50
N ASP A 273 14.95 15.23 -15.69
CA ASP A 273 14.64 15.89 -16.96
C ASP A 273 13.15 15.81 -17.35
N LYS A 274 12.31 15.17 -16.51
CA LYS A 274 10.88 14.96 -16.76
C LYS A 274 10.02 15.74 -15.78
N THR A 275 8.82 16.12 -16.21
CA THR A 275 7.89 16.92 -15.41
C THR A 275 6.76 16.04 -14.87
N PHE A 276 6.45 16.17 -13.58
CA PHE A 276 5.42 15.37 -12.90
C PHE A 276 4.40 16.26 -12.19
N HIS A 277 3.15 16.14 -12.61
CA HIS A 277 2.00 16.85 -12.09
C HIS A 277 1.14 15.92 -11.23
N PRO A 278 0.81 16.27 -9.99
CA PRO A 278 -0.21 15.52 -9.26
C PRO A 278 -1.55 15.68 -9.98
N LEU A 279 -2.30 14.58 -10.12
CA LEU A 279 -3.68 14.65 -10.63
C LEU A 279 -4.52 15.59 -9.76
N ARG A 280 -4.36 15.49 -8.44
CA ARG A 280 -4.85 16.47 -7.46
C ARG A 280 -3.79 16.74 -6.40
N LYS A 281 -3.64 18.01 -6.01
CA LYS A 281 -2.66 18.44 -5.01
C LYS A 281 -2.94 17.93 -3.59
N ASP A 282 -4.19 17.56 -3.31
CA ASP A 282 -4.65 17.14 -1.99
C ASP A 282 -4.55 15.62 -1.76
N MET A 283 -4.03 14.83 -2.72
CA MET A 283 -3.88 13.37 -2.63
C MET A 283 -2.82 12.98 -1.59
N ILE A 284 -3.16 13.15 -0.32
CA ILE A 284 -2.28 12.94 0.82
C ILE A 284 -2.89 11.87 1.71
N CYS A 285 -2.14 10.80 1.96
CA CYS A 285 -2.51 9.83 2.98
C CYS A 285 -2.07 10.35 4.36
N PRO A 286 -2.99 10.83 5.23
CA PRO A 286 -2.62 11.42 6.51
C PRO A 286 -1.85 10.43 7.41
N ASN A 287 -2.21 9.14 7.34
CA ASN A 287 -1.56 8.10 8.14
C ASN A 287 -0.13 7.81 7.69
N MET A 288 0.16 7.84 6.38
CA MET A 288 1.53 7.75 5.90
C MET A 288 2.37 8.95 6.37
N LYS A 289 1.76 10.15 6.44
CA LYS A 289 2.46 11.38 6.89
C LYS A 289 2.57 11.52 8.41
N LYS A 290 2.08 10.56 9.21
CA LYS A 290 2.30 10.55 10.67
C LYS A 290 3.76 10.30 11.02
N THR A 291 4.42 9.41 10.29
CA THR A 291 5.85 9.15 10.45
C THR A 291 6.67 10.40 10.12
N ARG A 292 7.55 10.79 11.05
CA ARG A 292 8.51 11.89 10.93
C ARG A 292 9.90 11.40 11.33
N LEU A 293 10.94 12.18 11.02
CA LEU A 293 12.30 11.89 11.49
C LEU A 293 12.36 11.72 13.02
N SER A 294 11.66 12.56 13.79
CA SER A 294 11.60 12.43 15.25
C SER A 294 10.99 11.11 15.71
N SER A 295 9.98 10.60 15.00
CA SER A 295 9.37 9.29 15.28
C SER A 295 10.35 8.15 15.01
N VAL A 296 11.11 8.23 13.91
CA VAL A 296 12.15 7.25 13.55
C VAL A 296 13.27 7.25 14.58
N LEU A 297 13.75 8.44 14.96
CA LEU A 297 14.76 8.63 15.99
C LEU A 297 14.31 8.02 17.32
N ARG A 298 13.08 8.32 17.76
CA ARG A 298 12.49 7.75 19.00
C ARG A 298 12.43 6.23 18.93
N ALA A 299 11.97 5.66 17.82
CA ALA A 299 11.88 4.21 17.64
C ALA A 299 13.26 3.53 17.73
N LEU A 300 14.31 4.09 17.11
CA LEU A 300 15.67 3.54 17.18
C LEU A 300 16.33 3.69 18.56
N LYS A 301 16.09 4.82 19.24
CA LYS A 301 16.61 5.07 20.59
C LYS A 301 16.03 4.10 21.60
N GLU A 302 14.71 3.99 21.61
CA GLU A 302 13.95 3.30 22.66
C GLU A 302 13.59 1.86 22.29
N LEU A 303 13.76 1.45 21.02
CA LEU A 303 13.29 0.17 20.48
C LEU A 303 11.80 -0.06 20.75
N THR A 304 11.01 1.01 20.67
CA THR A 304 9.57 1.00 20.95
C THR A 304 8.74 0.65 19.73
N HIS A 305 7.48 0.26 19.98
CA HIS A 305 6.51 -0.12 18.95
C HIS A 305 6.91 -1.36 18.14
N VAL A 306 7.40 -2.38 18.84
CA VAL A 306 7.75 -3.68 18.27
C VAL A 306 6.47 -4.35 17.73
N ILE A 307 6.48 -4.66 16.43
CA ILE A 307 5.40 -5.37 15.76
C ILE A 307 5.72 -6.86 15.73
N LYS A 308 4.86 -7.65 16.37
CA LYS A 308 4.94 -9.11 16.38
C LYS A 308 3.60 -9.70 16.00
N VAL A 309 3.59 -10.57 14.99
CA VAL A 309 2.42 -11.38 14.63
C VAL A 309 2.47 -12.70 15.41
N PRO A 310 1.38 -13.10 16.12
CA PRO A 310 1.30 -14.40 16.79
C PRO A 310 1.64 -15.55 15.84
N GLU A 311 2.40 -16.54 16.30
CA GLU A 311 2.99 -17.58 15.43
C GLU A 311 1.93 -18.38 14.64
N ASP A 312 0.80 -18.70 15.27
CA ASP A 312 -0.32 -19.43 14.66
C ASP A 312 -1.02 -18.63 13.54
N VAL A 313 -1.03 -17.30 13.65
CA VAL A 313 -1.49 -16.38 12.61
C VAL A 313 -0.40 -16.24 11.55
N ARG A 314 0.85 -16.05 11.98
CA ARG A 314 2.00 -15.77 11.13
C ARG A 314 2.23 -16.88 10.11
N VAL A 315 2.25 -18.14 10.52
CA VAL A 315 2.50 -19.29 9.64
C VAL A 315 1.44 -19.37 8.54
N ARG A 316 0.17 -19.15 8.89
CA ARG A 316 -0.94 -19.16 7.92
C ARG A 316 -0.90 -17.96 6.98
N ALA A 317 -0.65 -16.76 7.51
CA ALA A 317 -0.49 -15.55 6.70
C ALA A 317 0.69 -15.66 5.74
N LYS A 318 1.82 -16.22 6.20
CA LYS A 318 3.01 -16.48 5.37
C LYS A 318 2.66 -17.40 4.20
N LYS A 319 1.86 -18.46 4.41
CA LYS A 319 1.43 -19.35 3.33
C LYS A 319 0.69 -18.59 2.22
N ALA A 320 -0.21 -17.66 2.57
CA ALA A 320 -0.92 -16.85 1.58
C ALA A 320 0.01 -15.88 0.83
N LEU A 321 0.99 -15.29 1.53
CA LEU A 321 2.02 -14.45 0.91
C LEU A 321 2.95 -15.25 -0.02
N ASP A 322 3.44 -16.41 0.43
CA ASP A 322 4.34 -17.28 -0.34
C ASP A 322 3.66 -17.74 -1.65
N ARG A 323 2.40 -18.19 -1.59
CA ARG A 323 1.62 -18.59 -2.77
C ARG A 323 1.55 -17.49 -3.83
N MET A 324 1.43 -16.23 -3.40
CA MET A 324 1.43 -15.09 -4.32
C MET A 324 2.82 -14.81 -4.89
N LEU A 325 3.88 -14.99 -4.10
CA LEU A 325 5.26 -14.80 -4.53
C LEU A 325 5.74 -15.89 -5.51
N GLU A 326 5.11 -17.06 -5.47
CA GLU A 326 5.36 -18.16 -6.42
C GLU A 326 4.79 -17.89 -7.82
N ILE A 327 3.85 -16.93 -7.95
CA ILE A 327 3.28 -16.53 -9.24
C ILE A 327 4.30 -15.68 -10.02
N LYS A 328 4.71 -16.19 -11.18
CA LYS A 328 5.68 -15.56 -12.10
C LYS A 328 4.99 -14.57 -13.05
#